data_AF-A0A6J7Q4N2-F1
#
_entry.id   AF-A0A6J7Q4N2-F1
#
_cell.length_a   1.000
_cell.length_b   1.000
_cell.length_c   1.000
_cell.angle_alpha   90.00
_cell.angle_beta   90.00
_cell.angle_gamma   90.00
#
_symmetry.space_group_name_H-M   'P 1'
#
loop_
_entity.id
_entity.type
_entity.pdbx_description
1 polymer ?
#
loop_
_entity_poly.entity_id
_entity_poly.type
_entity_poly.pdbx_seq_one_letter_code
_entity_poly.pdbx_strand_id
1 'polypeptide(L)' 'MFGDDRVRVAGTIAEALELAVESADAAALHGAGAGVLVTGSVVTVAEARALMSST' A
#
# COMPACT_ATOMS: atom_id res chain seq x y z
N MET A 1 -20.71 2.01 2.27
CA MET A 1 -19.58 2.38 1.40
C MET A 1 -18.57 3.13 2.26
N PHE A 2 -17.31 2.69 2.31
CA PHE A 2 -16.23 3.44 2.95
C PHE A 2 -15.89 4.58 1.96
N GLY A 3 -16.07 5.84 2.34
CA GLY A 3 -15.86 6.97 1.42
C GLY A 3 -14.41 7.07 0.92
N ASP A 4 -14.19 7.95 -0.06
CA ASP A 4 -12.89 8.17 -0.72
C ASP A 4 -11.75 8.49 0.26
N ASP A 5 -12.08 8.98 1.46
CA ASP A 5 -11.14 9.20 2.58
C ASP A 5 -10.47 7.92 3.08
N ARG A 6 -11.05 6.74 2.84
CA ARG A 6 -10.57 5.44 3.36
C ARG A 6 -10.27 4.42 2.27
N VAL A 7 -10.69 4.65 1.04
CA VAL A 7 -10.52 3.72 -0.07
C VAL A 7 -10.01 4.46 -1.28
N ARG A 8 -8.89 3.98 -1.83
CA ARG A 8 -8.34 4.46 -3.09
C ARG A 8 -8.20 3.28 -4.05
N VAL A 9 -8.27 3.57 -5.35
CA VAL A 9 -8.08 2.60 -6.43
C VAL A 9 -6.84 2.98 -7.20
N ALA A 10 -6.03 1.98 -7.54
CA ALA A 10 -4.85 2.11 -8.39
C ALA A 10 -4.94 1.10 -9.54
N GLY A 11 -4.33 1.42 -10.68
CA GLY A 11 -4.35 0.55 -11.86
C GLY A 11 -3.33 -0.58 -11.77
N THR A 12 -2.26 -0.37 -11.00
CA THR A 12 -1.16 -1.33 -10.84
C THR A 12 -0.74 -1.49 -9.38
N ILE A 13 -0.01 -2.58 -9.08
CA ILE A 13 0.52 -2.83 -7.74
C ILE A 13 1.59 -1.81 -7.32
N ALA A 14 2.34 -1.26 -8.28
CA ALA A 14 3.36 -0.24 -8.01
C ALA A 14 2.70 1.07 -7.54
N GLU A 15 1.70 1.55 -8.28
CA GLU A 15 0.90 2.72 -7.89
C GLU A 15 0.19 2.50 -6.55
N ALA A 16 -0.35 1.30 -6.32
CA ALA A 16 -1.01 0.97 -5.05
C ALA A 16 -0.05 1.06 -3.86
N LEU A 17 1.18 0.58 -4.02
CA LEU A 17 2.21 0.65 -2.99
C LEU A 17 2.64 2.08 -2.70
N GLU A 18 2.83 2.90 -3.73
CA GLU A 18 3.18 4.32 -3.58
C GLU A 18 2.11 5.06 -2.78
N LEU A 19 0.83 4.94 -3.17
CA LEU A 19 -0.28 5.53 -2.44
C LEU A 19 -0.38 5.02 -0.99
N ALA A 20 -0.08 3.74 -0.75
CA ALA A 20 -0.14 3.15 0.58
C ALA A 20 1.01 3.64 1.48
N VAL A 21 2.22 3.78 0.95
CA VAL A 21 3.38 4.33 1.66
C VAL A 21 3.14 5.78 2.03
N GLU A 22 2.68 6.62 1.09
CA GLU A 22 2.30 8.01 1.38
C GLU A 22 1.27 8.10 2.51
N SER A 23 0.28 7.21 2.51
CA SER A 23 -0.75 7.17 3.55
C SER A 23 -0.19 6.72 4.90
N ALA A 24 0.75 5.75 4.90
CA ALA A 24 1.43 5.30 6.11
C ALA A 24 2.32 6.40 6.69
N ASP A 25 3.09 7.11 5.85
CA ASP A 25 3.94 8.22 6.27
C ASP A 25 3.10 9.36 6.88
N ALA A 26 1.98 9.72 6.24
CA ALA A 26 1.05 10.71 6.78
C ALA A 26 0.47 10.28 8.14
N ALA A 27 0.14 9.00 8.31
CA ALA A 27 -0.32 8.47 9.59
C ALA A 27 0.77 8.46 10.66
N ALA A 28 2.03 8.19 10.28
CA ALA A 28 3.17 8.15 11.19
C ALA A 28 3.49 9.52 11.81
N LEU A 29 3.19 10.62 11.12
CA LEU A 29 3.31 11.98 11.66
C LEU A 29 2.46 12.22 12.92
N HIS A 30 1.44 11.39 13.16
CA HIS A 30 0.58 11.45 14.34
C HIS A 30 1.09 10.62 15.52
N GLY A 31 2.34 10.12 15.47
CA GLY A 31 3.03 9.51 16.60
C GLY A 31 2.79 8.01 16.80
N ALA A 32 2.01 7.36 15.94
CA ALA A 32 1.88 5.90 15.88
C ALA A 32 2.77 5.34 14.76
N GLY A 33 3.45 4.22 14.99
CA GLY A 33 4.11 3.50 13.89
C GLY A 33 3.07 3.07 12.85
N ALA A 34 3.37 3.26 11.56
CA ALA A 34 2.51 2.88 10.45
C ALA A 34 3.22 1.90 9.52
N GLY A 35 2.45 1.14 8.74
CA GLY A 35 2.98 0.16 7.81
C GLY A 35 1.95 -0.27 6.78
N VAL A 36 2.44 -0.89 5.70
CA VAL A 36 1.62 -1.35 4.57
C VAL A 36 1.46 -2.87 4.63
N LEU A 37 0.22 -3.36 4.55
CA LEU A 37 -0.10 -4.79 4.45
C LEU A 37 -0.59 -5.11 3.04
N VAL A 38 0.17 -5.94 2.32
CA VAL A 38 -0.25 -6.48 1.02
C VAL A 38 -0.94 -7.83 1.23
N THR A 39 -2.18 -7.97 0.76
CA THR A 39 -3.00 -9.17 1.00
C THR A 39 -4.10 -9.33 -0.06
N GLY A 40 -4.97 -10.34 0.10
CA GLY A 40 -6.15 -10.58 -0.73
C GLY A 40 -5.96 -11.65 -1.82
N SER A 41 -4.74 -11.83 -2.31
CA SER A 41 -4.41 -12.86 -3.31
C SER A 41 -2.92 -13.21 -3.30
N VAL A 42 -2.60 -14.48 -3.58
CA VAL A 42 -1.20 -14.95 -3.75
C VAL A 42 -0.50 -14.26 -4.92
N VAL A 43 -1.22 -13.94 -5.99
CA VAL A 43 -0.67 -13.26 -7.17
C VAL A 43 -0.25 -11.84 -6.81
N THR A 44 -1.14 -11.09 -6.15
CA THR A 44 -0.86 -9.72 -5.69
C THR A 44 0.36 -9.65 -4.78
N VAL A 45 0.47 -10.57 -3.82
CA VAL A 45 1.65 -10.64 -2.94
C VAL A 45 2.92 -10.99 -3.71
N ALA A 46 2.84 -11.90 -4.69
CA ALA A 46 3.99 -12.27 -5.52
C ALA A 46 4.48 -11.10 -6.38
N GLU A 47 3.58 -10.33 -6.99
CA GLU A 47 3.92 -9.14 -7.78
C GLU A 47 4.58 -8.07 -6.92
N ALA A 48 4.01 -7.76 -5.75
CA ALA A 48 4.61 -6.83 -4.80
C ALA A 48 6.01 -7.29 -4.36
N ARG A 49 6.18 -8.58 -4.08
CA ARG A 49 7.49 -9.15 -3.70
C ARG A 49 8.54 -9.02 -4.81
N ALA A 50 8.14 -9.21 -6.07
CA ALA A 50 9.03 -9.08 -7.21
C ALA A 50 9.62 -7.66 -7.33
N LEU A 51 8.81 -6.63 -7.08
CA LEU A 51 9.26 -5.23 -7.07
C LEU A 51 10.34 -4.96 -6.01
N MET A 52 10.18 -5.54 -4.81
CA MET A 52 11.13 -5.36 -3.70
C MET A 52 12.46 -6.09 -3.91
N SER A 53 12.51 -7.07 -4.83
CA SER A 53 13.70 -7.87 -5.10
C SER A 53 14.62 -7.27 -6.19
N SER A 54 14.29 -6.07 -6.69
CA SER A 54 15.07 -5.38 -7.73
C SER A 54 16.11 -4.38 -7.20
N THR A 55 16.38 -4.41 -5.89
CA THR A 55 17.39 -3.60 -5.17
C THR A 55 18.51 -4.49 -4.67
#